data_AF-A0A1R2D0V4-F1
#
_entry.id   AF-A0A1R2D0V4-F1
#
_cell.length_a   1.000
_cell.length_b   1.000
_cell.length_c   1.000
_cell.angle_alpha   90.00
_cell.angle_beta   90.00
_cell.angle_gamma   90.00
#
_symmetry.space_group_name_H-M   'P 1'
#
loop_
_entity.id
_entity.type
_entity.pdbx_description
1 polymer ?
#
loop_
_entity_poly.entity_id
_entity_poly.type
_entity_poly.pdbx_seq_one_letter_code
_entity_poly.pdbx_strand_id
1 'polypeptide(L)'
;MTSEESKVITIDKILIRKLLKKLTSLFYDDMKVLCEVAGYHITDLIPKPKESFAEKGLTSDVENIRFIHYEENRIAKLLKIASDFASNPDGNLHRSPSTINIMKQLNINVVPHNRNSRTNSVNFGETYKSFHKPQDIIQYNYEREKEKYNKSLQMIEKISSIKEEANRKAQEKLKRIADREKKLLADKMKKEEEHEKHTQLQIEKRRNILQKKYEIEESIDNQCCDIGILLEKRMNQLSEREKKILREKMMKKESKIRTRINNEFQKLVVDDIKVKEEGKEVEVMISELQNKIESRIRQYEGNISKRIQHARNHSEKVEQRFSQNLKDEFQKQEEKLKKIIDKTKKCEEKKDKKTYKSKENAEKLKSDIERSFDRRNRGIKDLYEAELLRIELIKQREKDKTKTFNNIKSQINEVHMEKKYRNTTREIHHSSKYSQTQEDYLRYKERVMEKHQRLQQVAEEIKIHKDLLSNIKRRNNYEVQNARSFRSSPLKVKSSSVHDPRERDISPNHMD
;
A
#
# COMPACT_ATOMS: atom_id res chain seq x y z
N MET A 1 7.12 4.06 -44.66
CA MET A 1 7.47 3.70 -43.27
C MET A 1 8.93 4.04 -43.03
N THR A 2 9.29 4.33 -41.77
CA THR A 2 10.64 4.31 -41.17
C THR A 2 11.87 4.16 -42.09
N SER A 3 12.68 5.23 -42.17
CA SER A 3 14.11 5.16 -42.47
C SER A 3 14.89 5.64 -41.24
N GLU A 4 15.61 4.74 -40.56
CA GLU A 4 16.40 5.09 -39.38
C GLU A 4 17.79 5.63 -39.78
N GLU A 5 17.96 6.95 -39.77
CA GLU A 5 19.27 7.56 -39.95
C GLU A 5 20.11 7.45 -38.67
N SER A 6 21.14 6.60 -38.71
CA SER A 6 22.08 6.42 -37.60
C SER A 6 22.88 7.69 -37.32
N LYS A 7 22.63 8.34 -36.18
CA LYS A 7 23.32 9.59 -35.78
C LYS A 7 24.80 9.36 -35.46
N VAL A 8 25.67 9.60 -36.44
CA VAL A 8 27.13 9.51 -36.28
C VAL A 8 27.66 10.67 -35.42
N ILE A 9 27.99 10.38 -34.16
CA ILE A 9 28.53 11.35 -33.20
C ILE A 9 29.99 11.70 -33.58
N THR A 10 30.19 12.82 -34.26
CA THR A 10 31.53 13.32 -34.64
C THR A 10 32.21 14.04 -33.48
N ILE A 11 32.98 13.27 -32.70
CA ILE A 11 33.69 13.74 -31.50
C ILE A 11 34.85 14.70 -31.86
N ASP A 12 34.76 15.95 -31.40
CA ASP A 12 35.79 16.99 -31.60
C ASP A 12 37.02 16.75 -30.69
N LYS A 13 37.98 15.98 -31.23
CA LYS A 13 39.23 15.59 -30.55
C LYS A 13 40.10 16.77 -30.11
N ILE A 14 39.91 17.97 -30.66
CA ILE A 14 40.68 19.16 -30.30
C ILE A 14 40.07 19.85 -29.08
N LEU A 15 38.74 20.00 -29.05
CA LEU A 15 38.03 20.55 -27.88
C LEU A 15 38.22 19.66 -26.65
N ILE A 16 38.12 18.33 -26.82
CA ILE A 16 38.36 17.36 -25.74
C ILE A 16 39.80 17.45 -25.22
N ARG A 17 40.81 17.57 -26.08
CA ARG A 17 42.21 17.77 -25.65
C ARG A 17 42.40 19.07 -24.84
N LYS A 18 41.72 20.16 -25.21
CA LYS A 18 41.76 21.42 -24.44
C LYS A 18 41.06 21.31 -23.08
N LEU A 19 39.88 20.68 -23.03
CA LEU A 19 39.14 20.43 -21.78
C LEU A 19 39.90 19.50 -20.84
N LEU A 20 40.40 18.37 -21.34
CA LEU A 20 41.27 17.46 -20.57
C LEU A 20 42.48 18.19 -20.01
N LYS A 21 43.21 18.97 -20.82
CA LYS A 21 44.39 19.71 -20.35
C LYS A 21 44.04 20.70 -19.23
N LYS A 22 42.89 21.38 -19.32
CA LYS A 22 42.41 22.33 -18.31
C LYS A 22 41.90 21.65 -17.03
N LEU A 23 41.27 20.48 -17.15
CA LEU A 23 40.89 19.63 -16.01
C LEU A 23 42.12 19.10 -15.28
N THR A 24 43.09 18.52 -16.00
CA THR A 24 44.33 18.01 -15.39
C THR A 24 45.20 19.11 -14.76
N SER A 25 45.04 20.39 -15.13
CA SER A 25 45.72 21.50 -14.46
C SER A 25 44.95 22.08 -13.27
N LEU A 26 43.62 21.97 -13.25
CA LEU A 26 42.78 22.48 -12.16
C LEU A 26 42.69 21.53 -10.97
N PHE A 27 42.72 20.22 -11.24
CA PHE A 27 42.59 19.15 -10.23
C PHE A 27 43.87 18.31 -10.15
N TYR A 28 45.04 18.94 -10.33
CA TYR A 28 46.31 18.21 -10.46
C TYR A 28 46.64 17.38 -9.22
N ASP A 29 46.52 17.96 -8.03
CA ASP A 29 46.85 17.28 -6.78
C ASP A 29 45.81 16.23 -6.37
N ASP A 30 44.52 16.48 -6.59
CA ASP A 30 43.46 15.48 -6.42
C ASP A 30 43.69 14.29 -7.35
N MET A 31 43.95 14.55 -8.63
CA MET A 31 44.28 13.50 -9.62
C MET A 31 45.57 12.77 -9.23
N LYS A 32 46.56 13.45 -8.66
CA LYS A 32 47.82 12.83 -8.20
C LYS A 32 47.54 11.84 -7.08
N VAL A 33 46.79 12.25 -6.05
CA VAL A 33 46.41 11.38 -4.94
C VAL A 33 45.56 10.19 -5.43
N LEU A 34 44.60 10.42 -6.33
CA LEU A 34 43.78 9.35 -6.93
C LEU A 34 44.62 8.36 -7.75
N CYS A 35 45.67 8.81 -8.43
CA CYS A 35 46.59 7.94 -9.16
C CYS A 35 47.50 7.15 -8.21
N GLU A 36 48.07 7.80 -7.19
CA GLU A 36 48.96 7.17 -6.20
C GLU A 36 48.20 6.10 -5.38
N VAL A 37 46.93 6.38 -5.01
CA VAL A 37 46.01 5.39 -4.39
C VAL A 37 45.69 4.22 -5.32
N ALA A 38 45.63 4.45 -6.64
CA ALA A 38 45.42 3.40 -7.64
C ALA A 38 46.73 2.70 -8.11
N GLY A 39 47.89 3.09 -7.57
CA GLY A 39 49.19 2.49 -7.92
C GLY A 39 49.82 2.98 -9.24
N TYR A 40 49.44 4.16 -9.74
CA TYR A 40 49.98 4.76 -10.96
C TYR A 40 50.60 6.14 -10.70
N HIS A 41 51.62 6.52 -11.48
CA HIS A 41 52.15 7.89 -11.43
C HIS A 41 51.37 8.84 -12.35
N ILE A 42 51.00 10.03 -11.86
CA ILE A 42 50.31 11.06 -12.65
C ILE A 42 51.08 11.49 -13.92
N THR A 43 52.41 11.36 -13.93
CA THR A 43 53.26 11.66 -15.11
C THR A 43 52.97 10.78 -16.33
N ASP A 44 52.34 9.61 -16.16
CA ASP A 44 51.81 8.79 -17.26
C ASP A 44 50.57 9.41 -17.94
N LEU A 45 49.85 10.29 -17.24
CA LEU A 45 48.54 10.81 -17.64
C LEU A 45 48.58 12.26 -18.13
N ILE A 46 49.69 12.98 -17.93
CA ILE A 46 49.93 14.33 -18.47
C ILE A 46 50.28 14.22 -19.96
N PRO A 47 49.67 14.99 -20.88
CA PRO A 47 50.07 14.96 -22.29
C PRO A 47 51.44 15.62 -22.48
N LYS A 48 52.48 14.83 -22.77
CA LYS A 48 53.82 15.34 -23.13
C LYS A 48 53.78 16.29 -24.34
N PRO A 49 54.65 17.33 -24.40
CA PRO A 49 54.70 18.27 -25.51
C PRO A 49 55.14 17.59 -26.82
N LYS A 50 54.64 18.09 -27.94
CA LYS A 50 54.82 17.49 -29.27
C LYS A 50 56.28 17.45 -29.73
N GLU A 51 57.15 18.34 -29.26
CA GLU A 51 58.56 18.33 -29.68
C GLU A 51 59.32 17.09 -29.19
N SER A 52 58.87 16.42 -28.11
CA SER A 52 59.48 15.18 -27.60
C SER A 52 59.17 13.91 -28.41
N PHE A 53 58.76 14.07 -29.68
CA PHE A 53 58.63 12.98 -30.66
C PHE A 53 59.82 12.88 -31.63
N ALA A 54 60.72 13.87 -31.64
CA ALA A 54 62.09 13.66 -32.08
C ALA A 54 62.92 13.08 -30.92
N GLU A 55 64.01 12.38 -31.25
CA GLU A 55 65.06 11.96 -30.32
C GLU A 55 64.66 11.07 -29.11
N LYS A 56 64.32 9.80 -29.39
CA LYS A 56 65.05 8.61 -28.88
C LYS A 56 64.30 7.33 -29.26
N GLY A 57 64.82 6.60 -30.25
CA GLY A 57 64.18 5.38 -30.77
C GLY A 57 64.83 4.74 -32.01
N LEU A 58 66.11 5.02 -32.28
CA LEU A 58 66.88 4.22 -33.24
C LEU A 58 67.37 2.95 -32.51
N THR A 59 66.60 1.88 -32.63
CA THR A 59 66.95 0.53 -32.17
C THR A 59 66.64 -0.44 -33.30
N SER A 60 67.63 -1.23 -33.72
CA SER A 60 67.68 -1.91 -35.02
C SER A 60 66.93 -3.25 -35.12
N ASP A 61 66.09 -3.60 -34.15
CA ASP A 61 65.37 -4.88 -34.11
C ASP A 61 64.07 -4.84 -34.91
N VAL A 62 64.10 -5.45 -36.10
CA VAL A 62 63.04 -5.38 -37.12
C VAL A 62 61.73 -6.07 -36.71
N GLU A 63 61.78 -7.05 -35.81
CA GLU A 63 60.61 -7.89 -35.47
C GLU A 63 59.71 -7.33 -34.37
N ASN A 64 60.16 -6.34 -33.59
CA ASN A 64 59.45 -5.88 -32.38
C ASN A 64 59.08 -4.38 -32.40
N ILE A 65 58.56 -3.91 -33.54
CA ILE A 65 57.89 -2.59 -33.64
C ILE A 65 56.55 -2.62 -32.89
N ARG A 66 56.62 -2.62 -31.55
CA ARG A 66 55.48 -2.29 -30.70
C ARG A 66 55.14 -0.82 -30.94
N PHE A 67 54.01 -0.56 -31.57
CA PHE A 67 53.43 0.78 -31.67
C PHE A 67 53.02 1.27 -30.27
N ILE A 68 53.98 1.82 -29.51
CA ILE A 68 53.73 2.53 -28.26
C ILE A 68 53.16 3.90 -28.63
N HIS A 69 51.94 3.92 -29.16
CA HIS A 69 51.16 5.14 -29.28
C HIS A 69 50.89 5.66 -27.86
N TYR A 70 51.69 6.64 -27.44
CA TYR A 70 51.65 7.22 -26.10
C TYR A 70 50.22 7.61 -25.68
N GLU A 71 49.46 8.23 -26.59
CA GLU A 71 48.05 8.59 -26.36
C GLU A 71 47.13 7.37 -26.22
N GLU A 72 47.37 6.25 -26.93
CA GLU A 72 46.55 5.03 -26.79
C GLU A 72 46.85 4.30 -25.47
N ASN A 73 48.13 4.18 -25.09
CA ASN A 73 48.53 3.63 -23.79
C ASN A 73 48.02 4.52 -22.63
N ARG A 74 48.05 5.84 -22.80
CA ARG A 74 47.51 6.83 -21.86
C ARG A 74 45.99 6.72 -21.74
N ILE A 75 45.26 6.57 -22.86
CA ILE A 75 43.81 6.33 -22.87
C ILE A 75 43.50 4.96 -22.24
N ALA A 76 44.27 3.91 -22.50
CA ALA A 76 44.10 2.60 -21.88
C ALA A 76 44.34 2.65 -20.35
N LYS A 77 45.37 3.36 -19.87
CA LYS A 77 45.58 3.61 -18.43
C LYS A 77 44.43 4.41 -17.82
N LEU A 78 43.96 5.47 -18.47
CA LEU A 78 42.80 6.27 -18.02
C LEU A 78 41.51 5.44 -17.95
N LEU A 79 41.23 4.61 -18.96
CA LEU A 79 40.07 3.71 -18.99
C LEU A 79 40.18 2.61 -17.93
N LYS A 80 41.38 2.07 -17.68
CA LYS A 80 41.60 1.11 -16.60
C LYS A 80 41.35 1.77 -15.24
N ILE A 81 41.94 2.93 -14.97
CA ILE A 81 41.72 3.69 -13.72
C ILE A 81 40.22 3.97 -13.53
N ALA A 82 39.52 4.45 -14.56
CA ALA A 82 38.07 4.69 -14.50
C ALA A 82 37.26 3.41 -14.27
N SER A 83 37.66 2.27 -14.85
CA SER A 83 37.05 0.96 -14.61
C SER A 83 37.32 0.46 -13.18
N ASP A 84 38.53 0.63 -12.67
CA ASP A 84 38.92 0.23 -11.32
C ASP A 84 38.09 1.02 -10.29
N PHE A 85 37.96 2.36 -10.46
CA PHE A 85 37.07 3.20 -9.64
C PHE A 85 35.58 2.84 -9.79
N ALA A 86 35.09 2.53 -10.99
CA ALA A 86 33.71 2.11 -11.19
C ALA A 86 33.39 0.71 -10.60
N SER A 87 34.41 -0.14 -10.43
CA SER A 87 34.26 -1.50 -9.89
C SER A 87 34.23 -1.57 -8.36
N ASN A 88 34.73 -0.54 -7.66
CA ASN A 88 34.81 -0.47 -6.20
C ASN A 88 34.43 0.95 -5.69
N PRO A 89 33.14 1.34 -5.76
CA PRO A 89 32.69 2.65 -5.28
C PRO A 89 32.94 2.83 -3.77
N ASP A 90 32.72 1.80 -2.97
CA ASP A 90 32.84 1.86 -1.50
C ASP A 90 34.31 1.81 -1.01
N GLY A 91 35.22 1.24 -1.81
CA GLY A 91 36.61 1.01 -1.40
C GLY A 91 37.43 2.28 -1.15
N ASN A 92 37.07 3.39 -1.79
CA ASN A 92 37.80 4.67 -1.70
C ASN A 92 37.04 5.80 -1.00
N LEU A 93 35.79 5.58 -0.57
CA LEU A 93 34.98 6.58 0.14
C LEU A 93 35.57 7.01 1.49
N HIS A 94 36.54 6.26 2.03
CA HIS A 94 37.23 6.55 3.30
C HIS A 94 38.62 7.21 3.15
N ARG A 95 39.05 7.62 1.95
CA ARG A 95 40.29 8.39 1.74
C ARG A 95 40.16 9.62 0.81
N SER A 96 38.96 10.17 0.67
CA SER A 96 38.86 11.61 0.40
C SER A 96 39.50 12.40 1.56
N PRO A 97 40.03 13.62 1.34
CA PRO A 97 40.43 14.50 2.43
C PRO A 97 39.20 14.84 3.26
N SER A 98 39.04 14.16 4.40
CA SER A 98 37.84 14.31 5.24
C SER A 98 37.59 15.79 5.56
N THR A 99 36.32 16.19 5.65
CA THR A 99 35.89 17.60 5.83
C THR A 99 36.61 18.31 7.00
N ILE A 100 37.08 17.54 7.97
CA ILE A 100 37.94 17.95 9.09
C ILE A 100 39.22 18.67 8.62
N ASN A 101 39.90 18.20 7.56
CA ASN A 101 41.11 18.85 7.04
C ASN A 101 40.79 20.18 6.34
N ILE A 102 39.67 20.25 5.61
CA ILE A 102 39.20 21.50 4.99
C ILE A 102 38.81 22.50 6.09
N MET A 103 38.11 22.06 7.15
CA MET A 103 37.79 22.89 8.31
C MET A 103 39.02 23.38 9.08
N LYS A 104 40.08 22.55 9.20
CA LYS A 104 41.38 22.97 9.76
C LYS A 104 42.07 24.04 8.90
N GLN A 105 42.03 23.91 7.57
CA GLN A 105 42.59 24.91 6.65
C GLN A 105 41.79 26.22 6.64
N LEU A 106 40.48 26.16 6.90
CA LEU A 106 39.60 27.33 7.05
C LEU A 106 39.66 27.99 8.45
N ASN A 107 40.51 27.49 9.35
CA ASN A 107 40.77 28.04 10.68
C ASN A 107 39.53 28.24 11.56
N ILE A 108 38.51 27.38 11.40
CA ILE A 108 37.28 27.41 12.19
C ILE A 108 37.53 26.67 13.50
N ASN A 109 37.59 27.40 14.62
CA ASN A 109 37.78 26.84 15.96
C ASN A 109 36.59 25.97 16.37
N VAL A 110 36.77 24.64 16.34
CA VAL A 110 35.83 23.67 16.91
C VAL A 110 36.36 23.18 18.26
N VAL A 111 35.64 23.48 19.34
CA VAL A 111 35.96 23.06 20.70
C VAL A 111 35.96 21.52 20.79
N PRO A 112 36.97 20.88 21.39
CA PRO A 112 37.00 19.42 21.51
C PRO A 112 35.92 18.93 22.48
N HIS A 113 35.01 18.08 22.00
CA HIS A 113 34.07 17.36 22.86
C HIS A 113 34.52 15.92 23.07
N ASN A 114 34.32 15.41 24.28
CA ASN A 114 35.10 14.29 24.80
C ASN A 114 34.69 12.92 24.24
N ARG A 115 35.62 11.96 24.31
CA ARG A 115 35.33 10.54 24.07
C ARG A 115 34.32 10.05 25.10
N ASN A 116 33.10 9.70 24.65
CA ASN A 116 32.30 8.53 25.08
C ASN A 116 30.84 8.67 24.61
N SER A 117 30.44 7.92 23.58
CA SER A 117 29.02 7.63 23.34
C SER A 117 28.83 6.27 22.67
N ARG A 118 27.72 5.63 23.01
CA ARG A 118 27.16 4.50 22.28
C ARG A 118 26.61 4.95 20.92
N THR A 119 26.27 3.95 20.10
CA THR A 119 25.50 4.04 18.85
C THR A 119 24.45 5.16 18.81
N ASN A 120 24.74 6.24 18.08
CA ASN A 120 23.73 7.21 17.65
C ASN A 120 23.41 6.99 16.17
N SER A 121 22.13 6.76 15.87
CA SER A 121 21.60 6.76 14.51
C SER A 121 21.68 8.17 13.92
N VAL A 122 22.11 8.29 12.66
CA VAL A 122 22.18 9.58 11.95
C VAL A 122 20.78 10.04 11.56
N ASN A 123 20.08 10.68 12.49
CA ASN A 123 18.95 11.54 12.14
C ASN A 123 19.51 12.79 11.46
N PHE A 124 19.23 12.95 10.17
CA PHE A 124 19.47 14.22 9.48
C PHE A 124 18.61 15.32 10.11
N GLY A 125 19.25 16.42 10.50
CA GLY A 125 18.59 17.54 11.15
C GLY A 125 17.81 18.42 10.18
N GLU A 126 16.67 17.93 9.66
CA GLU A 126 15.60 18.86 9.31
C GLU A 126 15.07 19.47 10.62
N THR A 127 15.23 20.78 10.78
CA THR A 127 14.66 21.50 11.91
C THR A 127 13.14 21.52 11.78
N TYR A 128 12.45 20.69 12.56
CA TYR A 128 11.00 20.69 12.68
C TYR A 128 10.52 22.08 13.12
N LYS A 129 10.11 22.92 12.15
CA LYS A 129 9.43 24.18 12.44
C LYS A 129 8.08 23.86 13.09
N SER A 130 7.91 24.25 14.34
CA SER A 130 6.61 24.20 15.01
C SER A 130 5.68 25.23 14.37
N PHE A 131 4.75 24.75 13.54
CA PHE A 131 3.65 25.58 13.03
C PHE A 131 2.67 25.82 14.18
N HIS A 132 2.42 27.08 14.53
CA HIS A 132 1.58 27.44 15.67
C HIS A 132 0.16 27.84 15.25
N LYS A 133 -0.03 28.17 13.96
CA LYS A 133 -1.33 28.45 13.34
C LYS A 133 -1.43 27.76 11.96
N PRO A 134 -2.62 27.37 11.48
CA PRO A 134 -2.79 26.77 10.15
C PRO A 134 -2.28 27.64 9.00
N GLN A 135 -2.33 28.97 9.16
CA GLN A 135 -1.81 29.94 8.20
C GLN A 135 -0.30 29.78 7.97
N ASP A 136 0.47 29.40 9.00
CA ASP A 136 1.92 29.21 8.93
C ASP A 136 2.28 28.07 7.95
N ILE A 137 1.46 27.01 7.91
CA ILE A 137 1.61 25.85 7.02
C ILE A 137 1.31 26.26 5.57
N ILE A 138 0.26 27.05 5.36
CA ILE A 138 -0.14 27.57 4.05
C ILE A 138 0.96 28.47 3.48
N GLN A 139 1.46 29.42 4.30
CA GLN A 139 2.56 30.31 3.91
C GLN A 139 3.84 29.54 3.59
N TYR A 140 4.23 28.59 4.44
CA TYR A 140 5.42 27.75 4.20
C TYR A 140 5.32 26.94 2.91
N ASN A 141 4.16 26.34 2.61
CA ASN A 141 3.94 25.62 1.36
C ASN A 141 3.99 26.55 0.15
N TYR A 142 3.36 27.73 0.24
CA TYR A 142 3.40 28.75 -0.82
C TYR A 142 4.84 29.24 -1.10
N GLU A 143 5.63 29.52 -0.07
CA GLU A 143 7.05 29.88 -0.20
C GLU A 143 7.88 28.75 -0.83
N ARG A 144 7.62 27.50 -0.43
CA ARG A 144 8.28 26.30 -0.98
C ARG A 144 7.95 26.09 -2.46
N GLU A 145 6.73 26.39 -2.89
CA GLU A 145 6.32 26.32 -4.30
C GLU A 145 6.89 27.49 -5.12
N LYS A 146 6.89 28.70 -4.56
CA LYS A 146 7.54 29.88 -5.14
C LYS A 146 9.04 29.66 -5.35
N GLU A 147 9.71 28.97 -4.41
CA GLU A 147 11.11 28.59 -4.55
C GLU A 147 11.33 27.55 -5.66
N LYS A 148 10.47 26.52 -5.78
CA LYS A 148 10.49 25.57 -6.91
C LYS A 148 10.30 26.29 -8.26
N TYR A 149 9.34 27.21 -8.34
CA TYR A 149 9.04 27.98 -9.55
C TYR A 149 10.24 28.84 -9.98
N ASN A 150 10.86 29.56 -9.03
CA ASN A 150 12.07 30.35 -9.30
C ASN A 150 13.25 29.48 -9.73
N LYS A 151 13.43 28.29 -9.14
CA LYS A 151 14.45 27.30 -9.59
C LYS A 151 14.17 26.80 -11.01
N SER A 152 12.90 26.62 -11.39
CA SER A 152 12.49 26.26 -12.75
C SER A 152 12.82 27.36 -13.76
N LEU A 153 12.48 28.63 -13.45
CA LEU A 153 12.83 29.79 -14.29
C LEU A 153 14.35 29.88 -14.53
N GLN A 154 15.16 29.82 -13.47
CA GLN A 154 16.63 29.83 -13.58
C GLN A 154 17.17 28.64 -14.40
N MET A 155 16.47 27.51 -14.43
CA MET A 155 16.84 26.36 -15.26
C MET A 155 16.49 26.60 -16.74
N ILE A 156 15.35 27.23 -17.02
CA ILE A 156 14.95 27.63 -18.38
C ILE A 156 15.92 28.67 -18.97
N GLU A 157 16.33 29.68 -18.19
CA GLU A 157 17.35 30.67 -18.60
C GLU A 157 18.70 30.02 -18.92
N LYS A 158 19.14 29.06 -18.11
CA LYS A 158 20.37 28.27 -18.35
C LYS A 158 20.24 27.42 -19.62
N ILE A 159 19.10 26.78 -19.86
CA ILE A 159 18.84 26.02 -21.10
C ILE A 159 18.85 26.95 -22.32
N SER A 160 18.27 28.15 -22.21
CA SER A 160 18.24 29.14 -23.29
C SER A 160 19.64 29.62 -23.66
N SER A 161 20.44 30.05 -22.67
CA SER A 161 21.83 30.50 -22.90
C SER A 161 22.74 29.39 -23.42
N ILE A 162 22.57 28.13 -22.98
CA ILE A 162 23.28 26.97 -23.55
C ILE A 162 22.91 26.76 -25.03
N LYS A 163 21.62 26.90 -25.39
CA LYS A 163 21.13 26.78 -26.78
C LYS A 163 21.68 27.89 -27.67
N GLU A 164 21.71 29.13 -27.18
CA GLU A 164 22.28 30.28 -27.90
C GLU A 164 23.79 30.13 -28.11
N GLU A 165 24.53 29.71 -27.07
CA GLU A 165 25.97 29.50 -27.19
C GLU A 165 26.32 28.33 -28.14
N ALA A 166 25.46 27.30 -28.20
CA ALA A 166 25.56 26.22 -29.18
C ALA A 166 25.33 26.71 -30.61
N ASN A 167 24.32 27.55 -30.85
CA ASN A 167 24.06 28.16 -32.15
C ASN A 167 25.24 29.01 -32.62
N ARG A 168 25.82 29.84 -31.74
CA ARG A 168 27.03 30.64 -32.03
C ARG A 168 28.21 29.74 -32.43
N LYS A 169 28.42 28.63 -31.71
CA LYS A 169 29.46 27.63 -32.01
C LYS A 169 29.22 26.90 -33.34
N ALA A 170 27.98 26.71 -33.76
CA ALA A 170 27.64 26.16 -35.08
C ALA A 170 27.98 27.15 -36.21
N GLN A 171 27.61 28.43 -36.06
CA GLN A 171 27.94 29.48 -37.03
C GLN A 171 29.46 29.68 -37.20
N GLU A 172 30.24 29.66 -36.11
CA GLU A 172 31.70 29.66 -36.19
C GLU A 172 32.27 28.47 -36.98
N LYS A 173 31.70 27.28 -36.81
CA LYS A 173 32.15 26.07 -37.52
C LYS A 173 31.89 26.19 -39.02
N LEU A 174 30.70 26.67 -39.42
CA LEU A 174 30.37 26.91 -40.83
C LEU A 174 31.32 27.93 -41.47
N LYS A 175 31.57 29.07 -40.80
CA LYS A 175 32.53 30.08 -41.29
C LYS A 175 33.94 29.50 -41.51
N ARG A 176 34.45 28.73 -40.54
CA ARG A 176 35.76 28.06 -40.64
C ARG A 176 35.84 26.96 -41.71
N ILE A 177 34.71 26.43 -42.18
CA ILE A 177 34.67 25.50 -43.32
C ILE A 177 34.79 26.31 -44.62
N ALA A 178 33.95 27.33 -44.81
CA ALA A 178 34.00 28.21 -45.98
C ALA A 178 35.38 28.89 -46.16
N ASP A 179 36.01 29.35 -45.07
CA ASP A 179 37.37 29.92 -45.10
C ASP A 179 38.43 28.90 -45.59
N ARG A 180 38.26 27.62 -45.26
CA ARG A 180 39.17 26.53 -45.69
C ARG A 180 38.93 26.11 -47.13
N GLU A 181 37.67 26.01 -47.55
CA GLU A 181 37.29 25.68 -48.92
C GLU A 181 37.76 26.78 -49.88
N LYS A 182 37.56 28.05 -49.52
CA LYS A 182 38.08 29.20 -50.27
C LYS A 182 39.61 29.16 -50.40
N LYS A 183 40.33 28.78 -49.34
CA LYS A 183 41.79 28.60 -49.41
C LYS A 183 42.19 27.42 -50.31
N LEU A 184 41.54 26.27 -50.17
CA LEU A 184 41.80 25.10 -51.02
C LEU A 184 41.51 25.36 -52.50
N LEU A 185 40.53 26.20 -52.82
CA LEU A 185 40.26 26.63 -54.19
C LEU A 185 41.39 27.49 -54.75
N ALA A 186 41.88 28.47 -53.97
CA ALA A 186 43.00 29.33 -54.35
C ALA A 186 44.32 28.53 -54.50
N ASP A 187 44.61 27.62 -53.57
CA ASP A 187 45.79 26.73 -53.61
C ASP A 187 45.73 25.74 -54.80
N LYS A 188 44.53 25.45 -55.36
CA LYS A 188 44.36 24.72 -56.62
C LYS A 188 44.65 25.62 -57.83
N MET A 189 43.95 26.73 -57.98
CA MET A 189 44.10 27.60 -59.16
C MET A 189 45.55 28.07 -59.34
N LYS A 190 46.25 28.38 -58.24
CA LYS A 190 47.67 28.78 -58.28
C LYS A 190 48.57 27.69 -58.87
N LYS A 191 48.31 26.41 -58.58
CA LYS A 191 49.06 25.27 -59.16
C LYS A 191 48.72 25.02 -60.62
N GLU A 192 47.47 25.29 -61.00
CA GLU A 192 46.99 25.17 -62.37
C GLU A 192 47.65 26.24 -63.26
N GLU A 193 47.69 27.50 -62.80
CA GLU A 193 48.48 28.57 -63.43
C GLU A 193 49.98 28.25 -63.53
N GLU A 194 50.59 27.69 -62.48
CA GLU A 194 52.01 27.30 -62.48
C GLU A 194 52.30 26.19 -63.49
N HIS A 195 51.40 25.20 -63.60
CA HIS A 195 51.48 24.14 -64.60
C HIS A 195 51.30 24.66 -66.03
N GLU A 196 50.33 25.56 -66.26
CA GLU A 196 50.09 26.15 -67.58
C GLU A 196 51.30 26.98 -68.05
N LYS A 197 51.84 27.86 -67.18
CA LYS A 197 53.04 28.67 -67.49
C LYS A 197 54.25 27.78 -67.83
N HIS A 198 54.43 26.68 -67.11
CA HIS A 198 55.49 25.70 -67.42
C HIS A 198 55.25 25.00 -68.78
N THR A 199 54.00 24.66 -69.10
CA THR A 199 53.62 24.06 -70.40
C THR A 199 53.84 25.02 -71.56
N GLN A 200 53.44 26.28 -71.43
CA GLN A 200 53.66 27.33 -72.43
C GLN A 200 55.16 27.54 -72.69
N LEU A 201 55.99 27.59 -71.64
CA LEU A 201 57.45 27.70 -71.76
C LEU A 201 58.09 26.51 -72.51
N GLN A 202 57.57 25.29 -72.35
CA GLN A 202 58.03 24.13 -73.12
C GLN A 202 57.64 24.21 -74.61
N ILE A 203 56.42 24.69 -74.91
CA ILE A 203 55.95 24.91 -76.29
C ILE A 203 56.80 25.98 -76.99
N GLU A 204 57.11 27.09 -76.31
CA GLU A 204 57.97 28.16 -76.83
C GLU A 204 59.40 27.66 -77.10
N LYS A 205 60.01 26.93 -76.15
CA LYS A 205 61.32 26.28 -76.37
C LYS A 205 61.29 25.35 -77.59
N ARG A 206 60.22 24.56 -77.77
CA ARG A 206 60.06 23.67 -78.91
C ARG A 206 59.92 24.43 -80.25
N ARG A 207 59.19 25.56 -80.26
CA ARG A 207 59.12 26.46 -81.43
C ARG A 207 60.49 27.03 -81.79
N ASN A 208 61.24 27.55 -80.82
CA ASN A 208 62.57 28.12 -81.05
C ASN A 208 63.59 27.08 -81.55
N ILE A 209 63.47 25.81 -81.12
CA ILE A 209 64.28 24.70 -81.66
C ILE A 209 63.88 24.38 -83.11
N LEU A 210 62.58 24.34 -83.42
CA LEU A 210 62.08 24.07 -84.77
C LEU A 210 62.44 25.19 -85.77
N GLN A 211 62.37 26.45 -85.35
CA GLN A 211 62.75 27.57 -86.20
C GLN A 211 64.26 27.55 -86.50
N LYS A 212 65.12 27.33 -85.50
CA LYS A 212 66.57 27.15 -85.71
C LYS A 212 66.89 25.95 -86.59
N LYS A 213 66.11 24.87 -86.52
CA LYS A 213 66.24 23.74 -87.45
C LYS A 213 65.93 24.16 -88.88
N TYR A 214 64.84 24.90 -89.11
CA TYR A 214 64.49 25.43 -90.43
C TYR A 214 65.58 26.37 -90.99
N GLU A 215 66.07 27.32 -90.19
CA GLU A 215 67.16 28.24 -90.55
C GLU A 215 68.45 27.50 -90.95
N ILE A 216 68.74 26.36 -90.29
CA ILE A 216 69.87 25.49 -90.64
C ILE A 216 69.61 24.69 -91.92
N GLU A 217 68.41 24.16 -92.11
CA GLU A 217 68.03 23.40 -93.33
C GLU A 217 68.05 24.30 -94.57
N GLU A 218 67.47 25.51 -94.49
CA GLU A 218 67.54 26.52 -95.55
C GLU A 218 68.99 26.94 -95.87
N SER A 219 69.86 27.06 -94.85
CA SER A 219 71.29 27.34 -95.07
C SER A 219 72.02 26.18 -95.77
N ILE A 220 71.67 24.93 -95.45
CA ILE A 220 72.23 23.72 -96.08
C ILE A 220 71.78 23.60 -97.53
N ASP A 221 70.49 23.83 -97.83
CA ASP A 221 69.95 23.73 -99.18
C ASP A 221 70.57 24.78 -100.12
N ASN A 222 70.71 26.03 -99.66
CA ASN A 222 71.42 27.07 -100.40
C ASN A 222 72.88 26.69 -100.69
N GLN A 223 73.61 26.19 -99.68
CA GLN A 223 74.98 25.70 -99.87
C GLN A 223 75.05 24.51 -100.84
N CYS A 224 74.05 23.62 -100.85
CA CYS A 224 73.97 22.50 -101.78
C CYS A 224 73.73 22.96 -103.22
N CYS A 225 72.90 23.98 -103.43
CA CYS A 225 72.71 24.61 -104.74
C CYS A 225 74.00 25.24 -105.28
N ASP A 226 74.69 26.05 -104.46
CA ASP A 226 75.97 26.67 -104.85
C ASP A 226 77.04 25.62 -105.17
N ILE A 227 77.16 24.58 -104.33
CA ILE A 227 78.08 23.45 -104.57
C ILE A 227 77.70 22.68 -105.84
N GLY A 228 76.41 22.51 -106.12
CA GLY A 228 75.90 21.89 -107.35
C GLY A 228 76.35 22.65 -108.60
N ILE A 229 76.06 23.95 -108.66
CA ILE A 229 76.44 24.85 -109.77
C ILE A 229 77.98 24.85 -109.98
N LEU A 230 78.75 24.83 -108.90
CA LEU A 230 80.22 24.86 -108.95
C LEU A 230 80.81 23.48 -109.36
N LEU A 231 80.17 22.38 -108.96
CA LEU A 231 80.51 21.03 -109.42
C LEU A 231 80.16 20.82 -110.90
N GLU A 232 79.01 21.31 -111.38
CA GLU A 232 78.61 21.23 -112.78
C GLU A 232 79.58 22.00 -113.70
N LYS A 233 79.92 23.24 -113.33
CA LYS A 233 80.93 24.05 -114.04
C LYS A 233 82.29 23.35 -114.12
N ARG A 234 82.70 22.64 -113.06
CA ARG A 234 83.93 21.81 -113.07
C ARG A 234 83.77 20.52 -113.89
N MET A 235 82.65 19.82 -113.80
CA MET A 235 82.36 18.60 -114.57
C MET A 235 82.51 18.82 -116.08
N ASN A 236 82.08 19.99 -116.55
CA ASN A 236 82.14 20.39 -117.97
C ASN A 236 83.55 20.82 -118.43
N GLN A 237 84.51 20.95 -117.51
CA GLN A 237 85.91 21.30 -117.79
C GLN A 237 86.89 20.11 -117.65
N LEU A 238 86.45 18.99 -117.08
CA LEU A 238 87.30 17.83 -116.78
C LEU A 238 87.30 16.81 -117.91
N SER A 239 88.46 16.23 -118.20
CA SER A 239 88.58 15.09 -119.12
C SER A 239 87.98 13.81 -118.51
N GLU A 240 87.59 12.83 -119.34
CA GLU A 240 87.08 11.54 -118.85
C GLU A 240 88.06 10.80 -117.92
N ARG A 241 89.37 11.03 -118.08
CA ARG A 241 90.41 10.48 -117.20
C ARG A 241 90.30 11.03 -115.78
N GLU A 242 90.00 12.32 -115.65
CA GLU A 242 89.82 12.99 -114.36
C GLU A 242 88.43 12.71 -113.76
N LYS A 243 87.38 12.60 -114.60
CA LYS A 243 86.06 12.14 -114.16
C LYS A 243 86.13 10.73 -113.57
N LYS A 244 86.97 9.83 -114.10
CA LYS A 244 87.22 8.51 -113.50
C LYS A 244 87.83 8.63 -112.09
N ILE A 245 88.87 9.45 -111.92
CA ILE A 245 89.50 9.70 -110.61
C ILE A 245 88.50 10.34 -109.63
N LEU A 246 87.60 11.20 -110.11
CA LEU A 246 86.55 11.81 -109.29
C LEU A 246 85.51 10.77 -108.85
N ARG A 247 85.10 9.85 -109.73
CA ARG A 247 84.22 8.71 -109.38
C ARG A 247 84.86 7.80 -108.33
N GLU A 248 86.15 7.47 -108.46
CA GLU A 248 86.87 6.69 -107.44
C GLU A 248 86.95 7.41 -106.07
N LYS A 249 87.12 8.74 -106.07
CA LYS A 249 87.03 9.57 -104.86
C LYS A 249 85.61 9.62 -104.28
N MET A 250 84.57 9.62 -105.11
CA MET A 250 83.17 9.48 -104.66
C MET A 250 82.93 8.11 -104.01
N MET A 251 83.29 7.00 -104.67
CA MET A 251 83.12 5.65 -104.11
C MET A 251 83.80 5.50 -102.74
N LYS A 252 85.00 6.09 -102.56
CA LYS A 252 85.70 6.13 -101.26
C LYS A 252 85.01 7.03 -100.21
N LYS A 253 84.31 8.10 -100.59
CA LYS A 253 83.47 8.89 -99.68
C LYS A 253 82.17 8.14 -99.32
N GLU A 254 81.50 7.56 -100.31
CA GLU A 254 80.25 6.83 -100.15
C GLU A 254 80.43 5.60 -99.25
N SER A 255 81.52 4.85 -99.44
CA SER A 255 81.95 3.78 -98.53
C SER A 255 82.03 4.27 -97.08
N LYS A 256 82.72 5.40 -96.81
CA LYS A 256 82.80 5.98 -95.46
C LYS A 256 81.44 6.42 -94.91
N ILE A 257 80.55 6.94 -95.75
CA ILE A 257 79.18 7.33 -95.35
C ILE A 257 78.36 6.07 -94.98
N ARG A 258 78.40 5.03 -95.81
CA ARG A 258 77.75 3.73 -95.52
C ARG A 258 78.26 3.12 -94.22
N THR A 259 79.57 3.15 -93.96
CA THR A 259 80.13 2.70 -92.67
C THR A 259 79.62 3.54 -91.50
N ARG A 260 79.51 4.87 -91.65
CA ARG A 260 79.02 5.75 -90.58
C ARG A 260 77.54 5.49 -90.25
N ILE A 261 76.70 5.37 -91.28
CA ILE A 261 75.27 5.02 -91.14
C ILE A 261 75.11 3.67 -90.45
N ASN A 262 75.89 2.66 -90.83
CA ASN A 262 75.82 1.33 -90.22
C ASN A 262 76.21 1.36 -88.73
N ASN A 263 77.22 2.15 -88.36
CA ASN A 263 77.64 2.33 -86.97
C ASN A 263 76.60 3.11 -86.13
N GLU A 264 75.88 4.07 -86.73
CA GLU A 264 74.79 4.79 -86.06
C GLU A 264 73.53 3.91 -85.93
N PHE A 265 73.24 3.06 -86.91
CA PHE A 265 72.17 2.06 -86.82
C PHE A 265 72.45 1.02 -85.71
N GLN A 266 73.70 0.56 -85.58
CA GLN A 266 74.10 -0.32 -84.46
C GLN A 266 73.93 0.35 -83.09
N LYS A 267 74.20 1.66 -82.95
CA LYS A 267 73.91 2.40 -81.72
C LYS A 267 72.42 2.44 -81.40
N LEU A 268 71.59 2.76 -82.39
CA LEU A 268 70.13 2.79 -82.22
C LEU A 268 69.56 1.44 -81.77
N VAL A 269 70.08 0.32 -82.31
CA VAL A 269 69.71 -1.03 -81.86
C VAL A 269 70.14 -1.30 -80.42
N VAL A 270 71.34 -0.87 -80.02
CA VAL A 270 71.83 -1.01 -78.63
C VAL A 270 71.01 -0.16 -77.65
N ASP A 271 70.60 1.05 -78.03
CA ASP A 271 69.81 1.92 -77.17
C ASP A 271 68.33 1.47 -77.07
N ASP A 272 67.74 0.92 -78.14
CA ASP A 272 66.42 0.27 -78.11
C ASP A 272 66.41 -1.02 -77.25
N ILE A 273 67.54 -1.75 -77.18
CA ILE A 273 67.71 -2.86 -76.22
C ILE A 273 67.69 -2.35 -74.77
N LYS A 274 68.46 -1.29 -74.45
CA LYS A 274 68.48 -0.71 -73.10
C LYS A 274 67.09 -0.23 -72.64
N VAL A 275 66.35 0.48 -73.50
CA VAL A 275 64.99 0.96 -73.18
C VAL A 275 64.04 -0.21 -72.87
N LYS A 276 64.26 -1.39 -73.49
CA LYS A 276 63.52 -2.63 -73.19
C LYS A 276 63.99 -3.35 -71.93
N GLU A 277 65.19 -3.05 -71.42
CA GLU A 277 65.68 -3.53 -70.13
C GLU A 277 65.19 -2.60 -69.00
N GLU A 278 65.34 -1.29 -69.14
CA GLU A 278 64.76 -0.27 -68.24
C GLU A 278 63.24 -0.46 -68.07
N GLY A 279 62.51 -0.75 -69.16
CA GLY A 279 61.08 -1.07 -69.12
C GLY A 279 60.74 -2.26 -68.22
N LYS A 280 61.56 -3.32 -68.23
CA LYS A 280 61.37 -4.50 -67.36
C LYS A 280 61.67 -4.19 -65.90
N GLU A 281 62.69 -3.37 -65.62
CA GLU A 281 62.97 -2.93 -64.24
C GLU A 281 61.79 -2.12 -63.67
N VAL A 282 61.15 -1.29 -64.49
CA VAL A 282 59.92 -0.57 -64.12
C VAL A 282 58.74 -1.52 -63.87
N GLU A 283 58.53 -2.55 -64.70
CA GLU A 283 57.49 -3.57 -64.47
C GLU A 283 57.72 -4.35 -63.16
N VAL A 284 58.97 -4.69 -62.84
CA VAL A 284 59.35 -5.33 -61.58
C VAL A 284 59.07 -4.40 -60.38
N MET A 285 59.48 -3.13 -60.46
CA MET A 285 59.21 -2.15 -59.40
C MET A 285 57.70 -1.92 -59.17
N ILE A 286 56.89 -1.88 -60.24
CA ILE A 286 55.43 -1.77 -60.13
C ILE A 286 54.85 -3.02 -59.44
N SER A 287 55.31 -4.21 -59.83
CA SER A 287 54.88 -5.48 -59.24
C SER A 287 55.25 -5.59 -57.75
N GLU A 288 56.44 -5.14 -57.36
CA GLU A 288 56.82 -5.05 -55.95
C GLU A 288 55.94 -4.07 -55.16
N LEU A 289 55.64 -2.89 -55.73
CA LEU A 289 54.81 -1.88 -55.09
C LEU A 289 53.37 -2.39 -54.89
N GLN A 290 52.78 -3.06 -55.88
CA GLN A 290 51.48 -3.70 -55.76
C GLN A 290 51.46 -4.75 -54.63
N ASN A 291 52.44 -5.66 -54.60
CA ASN A 291 52.56 -6.66 -53.53
C ASN A 291 52.73 -6.03 -52.13
N LYS A 292 53.51 -4.96 -52.01
CA LYS A 292 53.70 -4.20 -50.76
C LYS A 292 52.42 -3.48 -50.31
N ILE A 293 51.59 -3.02 -51.25
CA ILE A 293 50.26 -2.42 -50.98
C ILE A 293 49.26 -3.48 -50.54
N GLU A 294 49.13 -4.59 -51.28
CA GLU A 294 48.21 -5.69 -50.93
C GLU A 294 48.52 -6.31 -49.57
N SER A 295 49.80 -6.55 -49.26
CA SER A 295 50.22 -7.08 -47.96
C SER A 295 49.76 -6.18 -46.80
N ARG A 296 49.82 -4.85 -46.98
CA ARG A 296 49.28 -3.88 -46.00
C ARG A 296 47.76 -3.91 -45.93
N ILE A 297 47.05 -4.01 -47.06
CA ILE A 297 45.58 -4.11 -47.08
C ILE A 297 45.12 -5.34 -46.28
N ARG A 298 45.65 -6.53 -46.61
CA ARG A 298 45.34 -7.79 -45.92
C ARG A 298 45.65 -7.73 -44.41
N GLN A 299 46.72 -7.04 -44.01
CA GLN A 299 47.01 -6.78 -42.59
C GLN A 299 45.98 -5.86 -41.92
N TYR A 300 45.55 -4.78 -42.58
CA TYR A 300 44.51 -3.90 -42.04
C TYR A 300 43.16 -4.61 -41.92
N GLU A 301 42.75 -5.39 -42.91
CA GLU A 301 41.52 -6.20 -42.90
C GLU A 301 41.53 -7.24 -41.77
N GLY A 302 42.66 -7.94 -41.58
CA GLY A 302 42.85 -8.86 -40.47
C GLY A 302 42.78 -8.18 -39.09
N ASN A 303 43.34 -6.97 -38.97
CA ASN A 303 43.28 -6.17 -37.73
C ASN A 303 41.88 -5.60 -37.45
N ILE A 304 41.15 -5.16 -38.49
CA ILE A 304 39.75 -4.74 -38.38
C ILE A 304 38.87 -5.92 -37.93
N SER A 305 39.02 -7.08 -38.58
CA SER A 305 38.30 -8.31 -38.22
C SER A 305 38.53 -8.74 -36.77
N LYS A 306 39.79 -8.71 -36.30
CA LYS A 306 40.13 -8.96 -34.89
C LYS A 306 39.44 -7.98 -33.92
N ARG A 307 39.37 -6.69 -34.26
CA ARG A 307 38.69 -5.68 -33.43
C ARG A 307 37.17 -5.87 -33.43
N ILE A 308 36.56 -6.22 -34.56
CA ILE A 308 35.13 -6.54 -34.65
C ILE A 308 34.79 -7.77 -33.80
N GLN A 309 35.59 -8.84 -33.90
CA GLN A 309 35.34 -10.03 -33.10
C GLN A 309 35.56 -9.79 -31.60
N HIS A 310 36.59 -9.01 -31.22
CA HIS A 310 36.75 -8.61 -29.82
C HIS A 310 35.56 -7.78 -29.30
N ALA A 311 34.98 -6.90 -30.13
CA ALA A 311 33.80 -6.13 -29.77
C ALA A 311 32.56 -7.02 -29.57
N ARG A 312 32.33 -8.01 -30.46
CA ARG A 312 31.27 -9.03 -30.30
C ARG A 312 31.43 -9.84 -29.02
N ASN A 313 32.61 -10.44 -28.82
CA ASN A 313 32.93 -11.23 -27.63
C ASN A 313 32.85 -10.41 -26.32
N HIS A 314 32.99 -9.08 -26.39
CA HIS A 314 32.78 -8.20 -25.24
C HIS A 314 31.29 -7.90 -25.02
N SER A 315 30.53 -7.64 -26.08
CA SER A 315 29.07 -7.44 -26.04
C SER A 315 28.36 -8.64 -25.41
N GLU A 316 28.69 -9.86 -25.86
CA GLU A 316 28.15 -11.12 -25.31
C GLU A 316 28.43 -11.26 -23.81
N LYS A 317 29.63 -10.88 -23.35
CA LYS A 317 30.00 -10.91 -21.92
C LYS A 317 29.27 -9.86 -21.09
N VAL A 318 28.95 -8.70 -21.67
CA VAL A 318 28.14 -7.66 -21.01
C VAL A 318 26.69 -8.12 -20.91
N GLU A 319 26.14 -8.67 -22.00
CA GLU A 319 24.78 -9.22 -22.05
C GLU A 319 24.59 -10.38 -21.05
N GLN A 320 25.49 -11.36 -21.04
CA GLN A 320 25.48 -12.47 -20.06
C GLN A 320 25.51 -11.97 -18.61
N ARG A 321 26.35 -10.97 -18.29
CA ARG A 321 26.38 -10.34 -16.96
C ARG A 321 25.07 -9.61 -16.65
N PHE A 322 24.49 -8.90 -17.61
CA PHE A 322 23.22 -8.20 -17.42
C PHE A 322 22.07 -9.18 -17.18
N SER A 323 21.98 -10.26 -17.96
CA SER A 323 21.01 -11.34 -17.76
C SER A 323 21.17 -12.04 -16.41
N GLN A 324 22.41 -12.25 -15.93
CA GLN A 324 22.63 -12.84 -14.60
C GLN A 324 22.24 -11.88 -13.48
N ASN A 325 22.67 -10.62 -13.54
CA ASN A 325 22.29 -9.60 -12.55
C ASN A 325 20.76 -9.44 -12.45
N LEU A 326 20.03 -9.55 -13.57
CA LEU A 326 18.57 -9.57 -13.58
C LEU A 326 17.99 -10.80 -12.86
N LYS A 327 18.51 -12.01 -13.12
CA LYS A 327 18.09 -13.23 -12.40
C LYS A 327 18.33 -13.11 -10.89
N ASP A 328 19.50 -12.62 -10.49
CA ASP A 328 19.88 -12.46 -9.09
C ASP A 328 18.97 -11.46 -8.36
N GLU A 329 18.58 -10.35 -9.01
CA GLU A 329 17.62 -9.42 -8.42
C GLU A 329 16.20 -9.98 -8.41
N PHE A 330 15.75 -10.68 -9.47
CA PHE A 330 14.45 -11.37 -9.46
C PHE A 330 14.36 -12.38 -8.30
N GLN A 331 15.39 -13.19 -8.04
CA GLN A 331 15.42 -14.10 -6.89
C GLN A 331 15.35 -13.36 -5.55
N LYS A 332 16.08 -12.24 -5.38
CA LYS A 332 15.98 -11.42 -4.16
C LYS A 332 14.59 -10.83 -3.96
N GLN A 333 13.89 -10.44 -5.04
CA GLN A 333 12.52 -9.93 -4.95
C GLN A 333 11.52 -11.06 -4.65
N GLU A 334 11.70 -12.24 -5.23
CA GLU A 334 10.92 -13.44 -4.91
C GLU A 334 11.09 -13.85 -3.43
N GLU A 335 12.32 -13.81 -2.90
CA GLU A 335 12.59 -14.01 -1.47
C GLU A 335 11.91 -12.98 -0.58
N LYS A 336 11.95 -11.68 -0.94
CA LYS A 336 11.26 -10.62 -0.20
C LYS A 336 9.75 -10.89 -0.20
N LEU A 337 9.18 -11.30 -1.33
CA LEU A 337 7.75 -11.64 -1.47
C LEU A 337 7.37 -12.86 -0.63
N LYS A 338 8.15 -13.95 -0.66
CA LYS A 338 7.96 -15.12 0.24
C LYS A 338 7.99 -14.71 1.72
N LYS A 339 8.98 -13.89 2.12
CA LYS A 339 9.11 -13.35 3.49
C LYS A 339 7.94 -12.42 3.89
N ILE A 340 7.23 -11.82 2.93
CA ILE A 340 5.98 -11.07 3.18
C ILE A 340 4.80 -12.05 3.32
N ILE A 341 4.63 -12.99 2.39
CA ILE A 341 3.56 -13.99 2.41
C ILE A 341 3.58 -14.79 3.73
N ASP A 342 4.75 -15.24 4.18
CA ASP A 342 4.89 -15.99 5.44
C ASP A 342 4.58 -15.14 6.68
N LYS A 343 4.82 -13.82 6.63
CA LYS A 343 4.38 -12.90 7.69
C LYS A 343 2.86 -12.73 7.67
N THR A 344 2.25 -12.59 6.49
CA THR A 344 0.79 -12.50 6.35
C THR A 344 0.10 -13.75 6.89
N LYS A 345 0.53 -14.95 6.46
CA LYS A 345 0.00 -16.23 6.98
C LYS A 345 0.11 -16.32 8.51
N LYS A 346 1.26 -15.95 9.09
CA LYS A 346 1.47 -15.94 10.55
C LYS A 346 0.65 -14.87 11.27
N CYS A 347 0.15 -13.84 10.59
CA CYS A 347 -0.81 -12.88 11.12
C CYS A 347 -2.25 -13.39 11.00
N GLU A 348 -2.60 -14.08 9.92
CA GLU A 348 -3.89 -14.76 9.74
C GLU A 348 -4.08 -15.87 10.78
N GLU A 349 -3.10 -16.76 10.97
CA GLU A 349 -3.12 -17.75 12.06
C GLU A 349 -3.38 -17.13 13.44
N LYS A 350 -2.80 -15.95 13.72
CA LYS A 350 -2.98 -15.23 14.99
C LYS A 350 -4.37 -14.60 15.09
N LYS A 351 -4.92 -14.11 13.98
CA LYS A 351 -6.31 -13.63 13.88
C LYS A 351 -7.28 -14.79 14.12
N ASP A 352 -7.05 -15.94 13.50
CA ASP A 352 -7.94 -17.10 13.62
C ASP A 352 -7.86 -17.74 15.01
N LYS A 353 -6.66 -17.85 15.60
CA LYS A 353 -6.48 -18.26 17.00
C LYS A 353 -7.16 -17.29 18.00
N LYS A 354 -7.24 -15.99 17.70
CA LYS A 354 -8.05 -15.03 18.47
C LYS A 354 -9.56 -15.24 18.23
N THR A 355 -9.99 -15.39 16.99
CA THR A 355 -11.41 -15.61 16.63
C THR A 355 -11.96 -16.89 17.26
N TYR A 356 -11.18 -17.98 17.23
CA TYR A 356 -11.52 -19.25 17.87
C TYR A 356 -11.73 -19.10 19.38
N LYS A 357 -10.75 -18.50 20.09
CA LYS A 357 -10.90 -18.22 21.53
C LYS A 357 -12.06 -17.29 21.86
N SER A 358 -12.38 -16.34 20.97
CA SER A 358 -13.55 -15.47 21.11
C SER A 358 -14.85 -16.26 21.03
N LYS A 359 -14.97 -17.17 20.04
CA LYS A 359 -16.12 -18.09 19.93
C LYS A 359 -16.23 -19.01 21.14
N GLU A 360 -15.14 -19.65 21.55
CA GLU A 360 -15.08 -20.54 22.72
C GLU A 360 -15.54 -19.82 24.00
N ASN A 361 -15.11 -18.58 24.22
CA ASN A 361 -15.57 -17.76 25.35
C ASN A 361 -17.03 -17.34 25.23
N ALA A 362 -17.53 -17.05 24.03
CA ALA A 362 -18.94 -16.72 23.80
C ALA A 362 -19.86 -17.93 24.03
N GLU A 363 -19.43 -19.14 23.62
CA GLU A 363 -20.15 -20.39 23.87
C GLU A 363 -20.14 -20.77 25.37
N LYS A 364 -19.03 -20.56 26.08
CA LYS A 364 -18.97 -20.69 27.54
C LYS A 364 -19.93 -19.73 28.23
N LEU A 365 -19.88 -18.45 27.89
CA LEU A 365 -20.79 -17.43 28.42
C LEU A 365 -22.25 -17.76 28.13
N LYS A 366 -22.57 -18.21 26.91
CA LYS A 366 -23.91 -18.70 26.55
C LYS A 366 -24.33 -19.86 27.45
N SER A 367 -23.49 -20.88 27.61
CA SER A 367 -23.79 -22.05 28.45
C SER A 367 -23.92 -21.71 29.94
N ASP A 368 -23.14 -20.76 30.45
CA ASP A 368 -23.27 -20.25 31.82
C ASP A 368 -24.56 -19.44 32.01
N ILE A 369 -24.95 -18.63 31.02
CA ILE A 369 -26.24 -17.92 30.98
C ILE A 369 -27.41 -18.91 30.95
N GLU A 370 -27.39 -19.91 30.06
CA GLU A 370 -28.40 -20.97 29.96
C GLU A 370 -28.52 -21.72 31.31
N ARG A 371 -27.39 -22.15 31.90
CA ARG A 371 -27.39 -22.77 33.23
C ARG A 371 -27.87 -21.83 34.35
N SER A 372 -27.76 -20.51 34.19
CA SER A 372 -28.32 -19.53 35.14
C SER A 372 -29.84 -19.39 34.99
N PHE A 373 -30.36 -19.40 33.76
CA PHE A 373 -31.79 -19.41 33.49
C PHE A 373 -32.44 -20.72 33.97
N ASP A 374 -31.83 -21.87 33.72
CA ASP A 374 -32.33 -23.17 34.21
C ASP A 374 -32.43 -23.21 35.74
N ARG A 375 -31.41 -22.71 36.46
CA ARG A 375 -31.43 -22.61 37.93
C ARG A 375 -32.55 -21.69 38.40
N ARG A 376 -32.77 -20.55 37.73
CA ARG A 376 -33.82 -19.59 38.07
C ARG A 376 -35.22 -20.16 37.78
N ASN A 377 -35.39 -20.86 36.66
CA ASN A 377 -36.64 -21.47 36.24
C ASN A 377 -37.04 -22.64 37.16
N ARG A 378 -36.07 -23.42 37.67
CA ARG A 378 -36.32 -24.41 38.74
C ARG A 378 -36.87 -23.72 39.98
N GLY A 379 -36.18 -22.73 40.54
CA GLY A 379 -36.66 -22.01 41.73
C GLY A 379 -38.04 -21.36 41.54
N ILE A 380 -38.36 -20.87 40.33
CA ILE A 380 -39.70 -20.35 40.01
C ILE A 380 -40.75 -21.47 39.96
N LYS A 381 -40.43 -22.63 39.37
CA LYS A 381 -41.31 -23.82 39.33
C LYS A 381 -41.56 -24.38 40.74
N ASP A 382 -40.52 -24.48 41.56
CA ASP A 382 -40.60 -24.97 42.94
C ASP A 382 -41.48 -24.05 43.81
N LEU A 383 -41.36 -22.72 43.63
CA LEU A 383 -42.24 -21.73 44.26
C LEU A 383 -43.70 -21.80 43.76
N TYR A 384 -43.91 -22.06 42.47
CA TYR A 384 -45.25 -22.20 41.88
C TYR A 384 -45.96 -23.47 42.40
N GLU A 385 -45.24 -24.59 42.50
CA GLU A 385 -45.75 -25.85 43.07
C GLU A 385 -46.06 -25.70 44.58
N ALA A 386 -45.22 -24.97 45.34
CA ALA A 386 -45.49 -24.66 46.73
C ALA A 386 -46.75 -23.78 46.93
N GLU A 387 -46.98 -22.77 46.07
CA GLU A 387 -48.17 -21.92 46.15
C GLU A 387 -49.45 -22.67 45.72
N LEU A 388 -49.37 -23.59 44.75
CA LEU A 388 -50.49 -24.49 44.41
C LEU A 388 -50.91 -25.36 45.62
N LEU A 389 -49.94 -26.00 46.29
CA LEU A 389 -50.18 -26.78 47.51
C LEU A 389 -50.79 -25.91 48.63
N ARG A 390 -50.32 -24.67 48.78
CA ARG A 390 -50.86 -23.69 49.74
C ARG A 390 -52.31 -23.34 49.45
N ILE A 391 -52.68 -23.13 48.18
CA ILE A 391 -54.05 -22.86 47.74
C ILE A 391 -54.96 -24.06 48.02
N GLU A 392 -54.47 -25.29 47.80
CA GLU A 392 -55.22 -26.51 48.12
C GLU A 392 -55.46 -26.66 49.64
N LEU A 393 -54.44 -26.41 50.47
CA LEU A 393 -54.54 -26.36 51.93
C LEU A 393 -55.45 -25.23 52.46
N ILE A 394 -55.70 -24.18 51.67
CA ILE A 394 -56.72 -23.15 51.99
C ILE A 394 -58.11 -23.70 51.67
N LYS A 395 -58.34 -24.19 50.45
CA LYS A 395 -59.62 -24.78 50.03
C LYS A 395 -60.10 -25.92 50.94
N GLN A 396 -59.18 -26.76 51.42
CA GLN A 396 -59.53 -27.82 52.35
C GLN A 396 -59.98 -27.27 53.71
N ARG A 397 -59.26 -26.29 54.28
CA ARG A 397 -59.68 -25.61 55.52
C ARG A 397 -61.01 -24.87 55.38
N GLU A 398 -61.37 -24.38 54.20
CA GLU A 398 -62.70 -23.79 53.94
C GLU A 398 -63.82 -24.85 53.95
N LYS A 399 -63.60 -26.01 53.32
CA LYS A 399 -64.54 -27.15 53.42
C LYS A 399 -64.74 -27.58 54.88
N ASP A 400 -63.65 -27.71 55.64
CA ASP A 400 -63.71 -28.15 57.04
C ASP A 400 -64.41 -27.11 57.94
N LYS A 401 -64.17 -25.81 57.72
CA LYS A 401 -64.97 -24.73 58.34
C LYS A 401 -66.45 -24.85 58.02
N THR A 402 -66.80 -25.07 56.75
CA THR A 402 -68.20 -25.21 56.30
C THR A 402 -68.88 -26.42 56.95
N LYS A 403 -68.15 -27.54 57.06
CA LYS A 403 -68.60 -28.76 57.77
C LYS A 403 -68.83 -28.51 59.25
N THR A 404 -67.91 -27.85 59.96
CA THR A 404 -68.10 -27.50 61.37
C THR A 404 -69.25 -26.52 61.59
N PHE A 405 -69.43 -25.52 60.72
CA PHE A 405 -70.56 -24.59 60.77
C PHE A 405 -71.91 -25.31 60.64
N ASN A 406 -72.02 -26.24 59.68
CA ASN A 406 -73.22 -27.03 59.49
C ASN A 406 -73.53 -27.94 60.70
N ASN A 407 -72.51 -28.55 61.31
CA ASN A 407 -72.69 -29.33 62.54
C ASN A 407 -73.20 -28.47 63.71
N ILE A 408 -72.60 -27.29 63.93
CA ILE A 408 -73.04 -26.34 64.96
C ILE A 408 -74.49 -25.89 64.71
N LYS A 409 -74.85 -25.63 63.44
CA LYS A 409 -76.22 -25.28 63.05
C LYS A 409 -77.22 -26.40 63.34
N SER A 410 -76.85 -27.67 63.14
CA SER A 410 -77.70 -28.82 63.53
C SER A 410 -77.90 -28.89 65.04
N GLN A 411 -76.82 -28.81 65.81
CA GLN A 411 -76.85 -28.86 67.28
C GLN A 411 -77.68 -27.72 67.89
N ILE A 412 -77.61 -26.51 67.34
CA ILE A 412 -78.46 -25.38 67.77
C ILE A 412 -79.94 -25.67 67.49
N ASN A 413 -80.27 -26.25 66.34
CA ASN A 413 -81.65 -26.65 66.00
C ASN A 413 -82.17 -27.77 66.90
N GLU A 414 -81.35 -28.79 67.18
CA GLU A 414 -81.69 -29.88 68.11
C GLU A 414 -81.98 -29.35 69.52
N VAL A 415 -81.09 -28.51 70.07
CA VAL A 415 -81.29 -27.88 71.39
C VAL A 415 -82.49 -26.92 71.39
N HIS A 416 -82.79 -26.24 70.28
CA HIS A 416 -84.00 -25.42 70.17
C HIS A 416 -85.28 -26.28 70.21
N MET A 417 -85.32 -27.37 69.43
CA MET A 417 -86.46 -28.29 69.39
C MET A 417 -86.66 -29.01 70.73
N GLU A 418 -85.58 -29.40 71.40
CA GLU A 418 -85.65 -29.99 72.74
C GLU A 418 -86.18 -29.00 73.78
N LYS A 419 -85.69 -27.74 73.77
CA LYS A 419 -86.22 -26.67 74.64
C LYS A 419 -87.70 -26.39 74.37
N LYS A 420 -88.11 -26.36 73.10
CA LYS A 420 -89.51 -26.20 72.70
C LYS A 420 -90.38 -27.32 73.27
N TYR A 421 -89.98 -28.59 73.07
CA TYR A 421 -90.66 -29.74 73.63
C TYR A 421 -90.77 -29.68 75.16
N ARG A 422 -89.63 -29.48 75.86
CA ARG A 422 -89.58 -29.36 77.33
C ARG A 422 -90.48 -28.24 77.88
N ASN A 423 -90.62 -27.12 77.16
CA ASN A 423 -91.56 -26.05 77.56
C ASN A 423 -93.02 -26.47 77.35
N THR A 424 -93.39 -27.04 76.21
CA THR A 424 -94.75 -27.53 75.98
C THR A 424 -95.15 -28.62 76.99
N THR A 425 -94.24 -29.52 77.38
CA THR A 425 -94.49 -30.49 78.46
C THR A 425 -94.75 -29.80 79.82
N ARG A 426 -94.02 -28.72 80.13
CA ARG A 426 -94.24 -27.93 81.36
C ARG A 426 -95.59 -27.21 81.34
N GLU A 427 -95.98 -26.61 80.22
CA GLU A 427 -97.27 -25.95 80.05
C GLU A 427 -98.43 -26.94 80.25
N ILE A 428 -98.37 -28.12 79.62
CA ILE A 428 -99.33 -29.21 79.81
C ILE A 428 -99.39 -29.64 81.29
N HIS A 429 -98.24 -29.80 81.95
CA HIS A 429 -98.21 -30.24 83.35
C HIS A 429 -98.72 -29.16 84.33
N HIS A 430 -98.43 -27.87 84.08
CA HIS A 430 -99.01 -26.76 84.84
C HIS A 430 -100.52 -26.64 84.64
N SER A 431 -101.00 -26.80 83.40
CA SER A 431 -102.43 -26.81 83.07
C SER A 431 -103.15 -27.97 83.78
N SER A 432 -102.64 -29.19 83.66
CA SER A 432 -103.17 -30.38 84.34
C SER A 432 -103.23 -30.19 85.86
N LYS A 433 -102.16 -29.68 86.48
CA LYS A 433 -102.12 -29.40 87.92
C LYS A 433 -103.12 -28.32 88.36
N TYR A 434 -103.33 -27.29 87.53
CA TYR A 434 -104.35 -26.27 87.78
C TYR A 434 -105.77 -26.86 87.72
N SER A 435 -106.08 -27.63 86.68
CA SER A 435 -107.37 -28.32 86.54
C SER A 435 -107.67 -29.26 87.71
N GLN A 436 -106.68 -30.04 88.16
CA GLN A 436 -106.87 -30.92 89.30
C GLN A 436 -107.07 -30.15 90.62
N THR A 437 -106.40 -29.00 90.79
CA THR A 437 -106.61 -28.11 91.96
C THR A 437 -108.02 -27.48 91.95
N GLN A 438 -108.55 -27.11 90.77
CA GLN A 438 -109.95 -26.67 90.61
C GLN A 438 -110.93 -27.79 91.00
N GLU A 439 -110.67 -29.03 90.53
CA GLU A 439 -111.53 -30.19 90.79
C GLU A 439 -111.59 -30.55 92.29
N ASP A 440 -110.45 -30.57 92.98
CA ASP A 440 -110.38 -30.78 94.44
C ASP A 440 -111.14 -29.69 95.22
N TYR A 441 -111.10 -28.43 94.77
CA TYR A 441 -111.81 -27.32 95.39
C TYR A 441 -113.34 -27.43 95.20
N LEU A 442 -113.80 -27.92 94.05
CA LEU A 442 -115.21 -28.26 93.82
C LEU A 442 -115.66 -29.42 94.72
N ARG A 443 -114.90 -30.52 94.76
CA ARG A 443 -115.13 -31.68 95.66
C ARG A 443 -115.06 -31.30 97.14
N TYR A 444 -114.37 -30.22 97.50
CA TYR A 444 -114.40 -29.66 98.87
C TYR A 444 -115.71 -28.88 99.13
N LYS A 445 -116.11 -27.96 98.24
CA LYS A 445 -117.38 -27.23 98.35
C LYS A 445 -118.59 -28.18 98.46
N GLU A 446 -118.60 -29.22 97.65
CA GLU A 446 -119.67 -30.23 97.61
C GLU A 446 -119.86 -30.92 98.99
N ARG A 447 -118.76 -31.38 99.61
CA ARG A 447 -118.77 -31.95 100.97
C ARG A 447 -119.19 -30.95 102.05
N VAL A 448 -118.90 -29.65 101.88
CA VAL A 448 -119.36 -28.60 102.79
C VAL A 448 -120.88 -28.37 102.68
N MET A 449 -121.42 -28.35 101.45
CA MET A 449 -122.86 -28.26 101.19
C MET A 449 -123.61 -29.47 101.77
N GLU A 450 -123.09 -30.68 101.54
CA GLU A 450 -123.68 -31.92 102.04
C GLU A 450 -123.73 -31.95 103.58
N LYS A 451 -122.65 -31.50 104.24
CA LYS A 451 -122.62 -31.35 105.71
C LYS A 451 -123.64 -30.32 106.21
N HIS A 452 -123.87 -29.24 105.45
CA HIS A 452 -124.87 -28.22 105.81
C HIS A 452 -126.30 -28.78 105.74
N GLN A 453 -126.64 -29.53 104.68
CA GLN A 453 -127.94 -30.19 104.54
C GLN A 453 -128.22 -31.17 105.69
N ARG A 454 -127.24 -32.01 106.06
CA ARG A 454 -127.38 -32.94 107.21
C ARG A 454 -127.61 -32.20 108.53
N LEU A 455 -126.93 -31.08 108.77
CA LEU A 455 -127.15 -30.23 109.96
C LEU A 455 -128.54 -29.57 109.95
N GLN A 456 -129.05 -29.18 108.78
CA GLN A 456 -130.38 -28.61 108.61
C GLN A 456 -131.49 -29.65 108.92
N GLN A 457 -131.34 -30.90 108.46
CA GLN A 457 -132.24 -32.00 108.80
C GLN A 457 -132.28 -32.25 110.32
N VAL A 458 -131.12 -32.34 110.98
CA VAL A 458 -131.04 -32.49 112.45
C VAL A 458 -131.69 -31.31 113.19
N ALA A 459 -131.57 -30.09 112.67
CA ALA A 459 -132.24 -28.92 113.26
C ALA A 459 -133.78 -29.00 113.14
N GLU A 460 -134.30 -29.60 112.06
CA GLU A 460 -135.74 -29.84 111.88
C GLU A 460 -136.25 -30.99 112.79
N GLU A 461 -135.50 -32.08 112.95
CA GLU A 461 -135.81 -33.14 113.93
C GLU A 461 -135.85 -32.61 115.37
N ILE A 462 -134.86 -31.80 115.76
CA ILE A 462 -134.82 -31.15 117.09
C ILE A 462 -136.04 -30.23 117.28
N LYS A 463 -136.47 -29.51 116.23
CA LYS A 463 -137.67 -28.67 116.25
C LYS A 463 -138.94 -29.51 116.47
N ILE A 464 -139.10 -30.61 115.72
CA ILE A 464 -140.23 -31.55 115.86
C ILE A 464 -140.29 -32.12 117.29
N HIS A 465 -139.17 -32.60 117.84
CA HIS A 465 -139.12 -33.10 119.21
C HIS A 465 -139.44 -32.02 120.26
N LYS A 466 -139.00 -30.78 120.04
CA LYS A 466 -139.27 -29.64 120.92
C LYS A 466 -140.75 -29.25 120.93
N ASP A 467 -141.42 -29.28 119.78
CA ASP A 467 -142.87 -29.05 119.70
C ASP A 467 -143.68 -30.23 120.27
N LEU A 468 -143.19 -31.48 120.14
CA LEU A 468 -143.78 -32.65 120.81
C LEU A 468 -143.73 -32.49 122.35
N LEU A 469 -142.56 -32.13 122.89
CA LEU A 469 -142.37 -31.82 124.32
C LEU A 469 -143.22 -30.64 124.80
N SER A 470 -143.38 -29.61 123.96
CA SER A 470 -144.26 -28.46 124.21
C SER A 470 -145.72 -28.89 124.36
N ASN A 471 -146.21 -29.77 123.48
CA ASN A 471 -147.56 -30.31 123.55
C ASN A 471 -147.77 -31.25 124.74
N ILE A 472 -146.80 -32.10 125.08
CA ILE A 472 -146.86 -32.94 126.30
C ILE A 472 -146.91 -32.06 127.56
N LYS A 473 -146.08 -31.02 127.66
CA LYS A 473 -146.14 -30.07 128.79
C LYS A 473 -147.47 -29.33 128.89
N ARG A 474 -148.10 -28.96 127.76
CA ARG A 474 -149.45 -28.38 127.76
C ARG A 474 -150.50 -29.38 128.28
N ARG A 475 -150.40 -30.65 127.89
CA ARG A 475 -151.34 -31.71 128.31
C ARG A 475 -151.27 -31.95 129.82
N ASN A 476 -150.07 -32.15 130.36
CA ASN A 476 -149.87 -32.29 131.82
C ASN A 476 -150.30 -31.03 132.59
N ASN A 477 -150.05 -29.83 132.05
CA ASN A 477 -150.50 -28.59 132.69
C ASN A 477 -152.03 -28.47 132.71
N TYR A 478 -152.76 -28.96 131.70
CA TYR A 478 -154.23 -29.00 131.73
C TYR A 478 -154.76 -29.95 132.81
N GLU A 479 -154.16 -31.13 132.94
CA GLU A 479 -154.52 -32.11 133.98
C GLU A 479 -154.24 -31.56 135.40
N VAL A 480 -153.13 -30.85 135.59
CA VAL A 480 -152.81 -30.17 136.86
C VAL A 480 -153.67 -28.93 137.12
N GLN A 481 -154.04 -28.16 136.09
CA GLN A 481 -154.90 -26.98 136.25
C GLN A 481 -156.36 -27.32 136.61
N ASN A 482 -156.87 -28.47 136.15
CA ASN A 482 -158.15 -29.01 136.63
C ASN A 482 -158.15 -29.36 138.12
N ALA A 483 -156.98 -29.59 138.73
CA ALA A 483 -156.88 -29.88 140.17
C ALA A 483 -156.70 -28.62 141.05
N ARG A 484 -156.15 -27.51 140.51
CA ARG A 484 -155.74 -26.33 141.32
C ARG A 484 -155.99 -24.97 140.67
N SER A 485 -157.11 -24.79 139.98
CA SER A 485 -157.67 -23.46 139.68
C SER A 485 -159.20 -23.53 139.59
N PHE A 486 -160.03 -22.61 140.08
CA PHE A 486 -159.83 -21.43 140.95
C PHE A 486 -158.74 -20.41 140.57
N ARG A 487 -159.18 -19.44 139.73
CA ARG A 487 -158.66 -18.07 139.48
C ARG A 487 -157.41 -17.85 138.59
N SER A 488 -157.72 -17.37 137.38
CA SER A 488 -157.14 -16.21 136.64
C SER A 488 -155.73 -16.23 135.99
N SER A 489 -155.70 -16.42 134.65
CA SER A 489 -155.53 -15.37 133.58
C SER A 489 -154.38 -14.31 133.62
N PRO A 490 -153.96 -13.67 132.47
CA PRO A 490 -153.73 -14.21 131.09
C PRO A 490 -152.63 -13.50 130.18
N LEU A 491 -152.28 -14.13 129.03
CA LEU A 491 -152.10 -13.55 127.64
C LEU A 491 -150.83 -12.82 127.04
N LYS A 492 -150.68 -12.97 125.68
CA LYS A 492 -150.01 -12.16 124.58
C LYS A 492 -148.49 -12.35 124.20
N VAL A 493 -147.93 -12.03 122.99
CA VAL A 493 -148.29 -12.18 121.51
C VAL A 493 -147.27 -11.50 120.50
N LYS A 494 -147.17 -11.94 119.19
CA LYS A 494 -146.53 -11.30 117.95
C LYS A 494 -144.96 -11.29 117.77
N SER A 495 -144.28 -11.05 116.60
CA SER A 495 -144.55 -10.83 115.12
C SER A 495 -143.28 -11.02 114.18
N SER A 496 -143.19 -10.44 112.94
CA SER A 496 -142.40 -10.88 111.72
C SER A 496 -141.75 -9.78 110.79
N SER A 497 -140.79 -10.08 109.86
CA SER A 497 -140.42 -9.28 108.62
C SER A 497 -139.45 -9.97 107.57
N VAL A 498 -138.93 -9.26 106.51
CA VAL A 498 -138.44 -9.74 105.15
C VAL A 498 -137.39 -8.81 104.43
N HIS A 499 -136.44 -9.30 103.55
CA HIS A 499 -136.01 -8.78 102.18
C HIS A 499 -134.74 -9.43 101.48
N ASP A 500 -134.21 -8.89 100.32
CA ASP A 500 -133.83 -9.65 99.07
C ASP A 500 -132.46 -9.25 98.30
N PRO A 501 -132.19 -9.23 96.92
CA PRO A 501 -130.93 -9.78 96.29
C PRO A 501 -130.17 -8.96 95.12
N ARG A 502 -129.31 -9.63 94.28
CA ARG A 502 -128.71 -9.31 92.89
C ARG A 502 -127.22 -8.83 92.76
N GLU A 503 -126.44 -8.84 91.62
CA GLU A 503 -126.23 -9.70 90.38
C GLU A 503 -124.96 -9.31 89.49
N ARG A 504 -124.30 -10.30 88.81
CA ARG A 504 -123.62 -10.39 87.45
C ARG A 504 -122.35 -9.64 86.90
N ASP A 505 -121.52 -10.44 86.15
CA ASP A 505 -120.79 -10.33 84.83
C ASP A 505 -119.99 -9.06 84.40
N ILE A 506 -118.87 -9.09 83.62
CA ILE A 506 -118.66 -9.45 82.18
C ILE A 506 -117.13 -9.58 81.86
N SER A 507 -116.69 -10.33 80.83
CA SER A 507 -115.34 -10.20 80.18
C SER A 507 -115.22 -10.96 78.84
N PRO A 508 -114.68 -10.36 77.76
CA PRO A 508 -113.80 -11.10 76.80
C PRO A 508 -112.72 -10.28 76.01
N ASN A 509 -111.76 -11.01 75.40
CA ASN A 509 -110.99 -10.71 74.15
C ASN A 509 -109.92 -9.58 74.14
N HIS A 510 -108.75 -9.75 73.49
CA HIS A 510 -108.43 -10.18 72.11
C HIS A 510 -108.96 -9.19 71.05
N MET A 511 -108.25 -8.91 69.94
CA MET A 511 -106.99 -9.46 69.45
C MET A 511 -105.81 -8.47 69.57
N ASP A 512 -104.55 -8.91 69.59
CA ASP A 512 -104.09 -10.33 69.58
C ASP A 512 -104.00 -10.88 71.02
#